data_AF-F9T8Z7-F1
#
_entry.id   AF-F9T8Z7-F1
#
_cell.length_a   1.000
_cell.length_b   1.000
_cell.length_c   1.000
_cell.angle_alpha   90.00
_cell.angle_beta   90.00
_cell.angle_gamma   90.00
#
_symmetry.space_group_name_H-M   'P 1'
#
loop_
_entity.id
_entity.type
_entity.pdbx_description
1 polymer ?
#
loop_
_entity_poly.entity_id
_entity_poly.type
_entity_poly.pdbx_seq_one_letter_code
_entity_poly.pdbx_strand_id
1 'polypeptide(L)'
;MFRSASRLISFSSVKLTSVVLMASLLSACGFHLRGDYSVPEELETMSLTSYDQYSSFTRMMKGQLRMSEIDVVPPAANIPNLHLLSEGVGERTLSLYQNTRAAEIELTFRASYRVTVPELGSKTFSTSVTRSYLDNPLTALAKSVERDMIEDEMRKLAASQIIRQMARLKADIEANELLEEEQEALLKVEEEQYRVKTFYAEDAQGNVTSEVPAN
;
A
#
# COMPACT_ATOMS: atom_id res chain seq x y z
N MET A 1 -17.56 70.26 6.86
CA MET A 1 -16.62 69.72 7.84
C MET A 1 -16.29 68.28 7.45
N PHE A 2 -15.33 68.06 6.54
CA PHE A 2 -14.86 66.72 6.18
C PHE A 2 -13.36 66.80 5.88
N ARG A 3 -12.54 66.31 6.81
CA ARG A 3 -11.09 66.16 6.63
C ARG A 3 -10.83 64.79 6.00
N SER A 4 -10.49 64.77 4.72
CA SER A 4 -9.91 63.59 4.06
C SER A 4 -8.51 63.37 4.62
N ALA A 5 -8.32 62.31 5.40
CA ALA A 5 -7.01 61.83 5.81
C ALA A 5 -6.53 60.81 4.78
N SER A 6 -5.93 61.27 3.68
CA SER A 6 -5.13 60.43 2.78
C SER A 6 -3.87 60.00 3.54
N ARG A 7 -3.91 58.81 4.17
CA ARG A 7 -2.72 58.21 4.76
C ARG A 7 -1.73 57.90 3.63
N LEU A 8 -0.61 58.60 3.67
CA LEU A 8 0.58 58.35 2.86
C LEU A 8 1.09 56.94 3.17
N ILE A 9 0.72 55.97 2.34
CA ILE A 9 1.30 54.64 2.38
C ILE A 9 2.71 54.79 1.79
N SER A 10 3.72 54.83 2.66
CA SER A 10 5.12 54.89 2.26
C SER A 10 5.47 53.67 1.41
N PHE A 11 6.20 53.87 0.30
CA PHE A 11 6.66 52.78 -0.59
C PHE A 11 7.43 51.69 0.17
N SER A 12 8.05 52.01 1.31
CA SER A 12 8.71 51.02 2.18
C SER A 12 7.71 50.08 2.86
N SER A 13 6.58 50.62 3.32
CA SER A 13 5.51 49.85 3.95
C SER A 13 4.80 48.92 2.95
N VAL A 14 4.65 49.33 1.68
CA VAL A 14 4.10 48.47 0.60
C VAL A 14 5.03 47.30 0.29
N LYS A 15 6.35 47.54 0.28
CA LYS A 15 7.34 46.47 0.06
C LYS A 15 7.31 45.46 1.22
N LEU A 16 7.23 45.95 2.45
CA LEU A 16 7.17 45.09 3.63
C LEU A 16 5.89 44.23 3.64
N THR A 17 4.72 44.81 3.38
CA THR A 17 3.46 44.05 3.35
C THR A 17 3.43 43.04 2.21
N SER A 18 3.99 43.36 1.04
CA SER A 18 4.11 42.43 -0.08
C SER A 18 4.96 41.20 0.26
N VAL A 19 6.13 41.40 0.90
CA VAL A 19 7.00 40.29 1.31
C VAL A 19 6.34 39.41 2.36
N VAL A 20 5.69 40.01 3.37
CA VAL A 20 4.98 39.26 4.42
C VAL A 20 3.83 38.45 3.83
N LEU A 21 3.06 39.04 2.91
CA LEU A 21 1.93 38.38 2.26
C LEU A 21 2.40 37.22 1.37
N MET A 22 3.50 37.40 0.65
CA MET A 22 4.11 36.32 -0.15
C MET A 22 4.62 35.18 0.75
N ALA A 23 5.29 35.49 1.85
CA ALA A 23 5.78 34.48 2.80
C ALA A 23 4.63 33.71 3.49
N SER A 24 3.53 34.38 3.83
CA SER A 24 2.34 33.72 4.39
C SER A 24 1.63 32.83 3.38
N LEU A 25 1.57 33.23 2.10
CA LEU A 25 0.99 32.41 1.03
C LEU A 25 1.82 31.13 0.78
N LEU A 26 3.15 31.21 0.90
CA LEU A 26 4.02 30.03 0.80
C LEU A 26 3.85 29.07 2.00
N SER A 27 3.63 29.60 3.21
CA SER A 27 3.45 28.78 4.43
C SER A 27 2.04 28.17 4.54
N ALA A 28 1.06 28.72 3.83
CA ALA A 28 -0.33 28.24 3.85
C ALA A 28 -0.56 26.93 3.09
N CYS A 29 0.42 26.46 2.30
CA CYS A 29 0.30 25.21 1.56
C CYS A 29 0.43 23.95 2.45
N GLY A 30 0.70 24.10 3.76
CA GLY A 30 0.74 22.99 4.70
C GLY A 30 1.88 21.98 4.46
N PHE A 31 2.83 22.31 3.58
CA PHE A 31 4.03 21.50 3.37
C PHE A 31 4.90 21.57 4.61
N HIS A 32 4.89 20.51 5.40
CA HIS A 32 5.91 20.25 6.38
C HIS A 32 6.99 19.38 5.74
N LEU A 33 8.23 19.51 6.21
CA LEU A 33 9.23 18.47 5.91
C LEU A 33 8.62 17.14 6.33
N ARG A 34 8.60 16.20 5.39
CA ARG A 34 8.22 14.83 5.68
C ARG A 34 9.21 14.36 6.74
N GLY A 35 8.76 14.26 7.99
CA GLY A 35 9.59 13.82 9.10
C GLY A 35 10.22 12.48 8.78
N ASP A 36 11.13 12.04 9.64
CA ASP A 36 11.77 10.74 9.46
C ASP A 36 10.70 9.67 9.22
N TYR A 37 10.87 8.88 8.16
CA TYR A 37 9.94 7.81 7.84
C TYR A 37 10.26 6.71 8.84
N SER A 38 9.79 6.86 10.08
CA SER A 38 9.97 5.87 11.12
C SER A 38 9.25 4.63 10.63
N VAL A 39 10.01 3.73 10.00
CA VAL A 39 9.63 2.33 9.90
C VAL A 39 9.23 1.97 11.33
N PRO A 40 7.99 1.48 11.56
CA PRO A 40 7.56 1.11 12.90
C PRO A 40 8.66 0.25 13.56
N GLU A 41 8.91 0.42 14.85
CA GLU A 41 10.00 -0.28 15.56
C GLU A 41 9.91 -1.80 15.36
N GLU A 42 8.70 -2.34 15.17
CA GLU A 42 8.49 -3.77 14.88
C GLU A 42 8.95 -4.23 13.49
N LEU A 43 9.20 -3.30 12.57
CA LEU A 43 9.72 -3.53 11.22
C LEU A 43 11.19 -3.11 11.07
N GLU A 44 11.82 -2.63 12.15
CA GLU A 44 13.26 -2.32 12.17
C GLU A 44 14.10 -3.57 11.90
N THR A 45 13.61 -4.76 12.30
CA THR A 45 14.28 -6.04 12.03
C THR A 45 13.33 -6.99 11.30
N MET A 46 13.77 -7.54 10.17
CA MET A 46 13.00 -8.55 9.45
C MET A 46 13.86 -9.53 8.67
N SER A 47 13.26 -10.64 8.27
CA SER A 47 13.89 -11.61 7.36
C SER A 47 13.36 -11.45 5.94
N LEU A 48 14.26 -11.60 4.96
CA LEU A 48 13.93 -11.61 3.53
C LEU A 48 14.14 -13.02 2.97
N THR A 49 13.08 -13.62 2.44
CA THR A 49 13.15 -14.87 1.66
C THR A 49 12.61 -14.64 0.26
N SER A 50 12.95 -15.51 -0.69
CA SER A 50 12.59 -15.30 -2.09
C SER A 50 12.44 -16.61 -2.84
N TYR A 51 11.62 -16.59 -3.90
CA TYR A 51 11.51 -17.64 -4.91
C TYR A 51 12.84 -17.91 -5.62
N ASP A 52 13.69 -16.88 -5.76
CA ASP A 52 15.06 -16.98 -6.28
C ASP A 52 15.98 -16.04 -5.52
N GLN A 53 16.90 -16.61 -4.74
CA GLN A 53 17.87 -15.86 -3.94
C GLN A 53 18.89 -15.06 -4.77
N TYR A 54 19.07 -15.38 -6.06
CA TYR A 54 20.04 -14.75 -6.95
C TYR A 54 19.42 -13.77 -7.95
N SER A 55 18.10 -13.63 -7.98
CA SER A 55 17.44 -12.71 -8.91
C SER A 55 17.85 -11.25 -8.68
N SER A 56 17.80 -10.45 -9.73
CA SER A 56 18.11 -9.01 -9.67
C SER A 56 17.16 -8.30 -8.71
N PHE A 57 15.88 -8.67 -8.70
CA PHE A 57 14.89 -8.11 -7.81
C PHE A 57 15.14 -8.46 -6.35
N THR A 58 15.51 -9.69 -6.01
CA THR A 58 15.89 -10.05 -4.63
C THR A 58 17.06 -9.20 -4.13
N ARG A 59 18.09 -9.01 -4.96
CA ARG A 59 19.24 -8.16 -4.63
C ARG A 59 18.83 -6.69 -4.41
N MET A 60 17.96 -6.17 -5.28
CA MET A 60 17.46 -4.79 -5.16
C MET A 60 16.57 -4.61 -3.93
N MET A 61 15.72 -5.59 -3.62
CA MET A 61 14.88 -5.59 -2.42
C MET A 61 15.73 -5.57 -1.15
N LYS A 62 16.77 -6.41 -1.08
CA LYS A 62 17.72 -6.39 0.04
C LYS A 62 18.43 -5.04 0.19
N GLY A 63 18.84 -4.44 -0.93
CA GLY A 63 19.42 -3.10 -0.94
C GLY A 63 18.44 -2.02 -0.45
N GLN A 64 17.18 -2.12 -0.85
CA GLN A 64 16.13 -1.19 -0.46
C GLN A 64 15.77 -1.30 1.03
N LEU A 65 15.68 -2.51 1.58
CA LEU A 65 15.50 -2.73 3.03
C LEU A 65 16.59 -2.03 3.84
N ARG A 66 17.86 -2.26 3.47
CA ARG A 66 19.01 -1.62 4.13
C ARG A 66 19.00 -0.10 3.99
N MET A 67 18.59 0.41 2.83
CA MET A 67 18.46 1.87 2.58
C MET A 67 17.34 2.50 3.40
N SER A 68 16.37 1.69 3.83
CA SER A 68 15.30 2.08 4.74
C SER A 68 15.62 1.72 6.20
N GLU A 69 16.88 1.48 6.52
CA GLU A 69 17.38 1.20 7.88
C GLU A 69 16.77 -0.04 8.54
N ILE A 70 16.30 -0.99 7.73
CA ILE A 70 15.79 -2.27 8.20
C ILE A 70 16.94 -3.28 8.27
N ASP A 71 17.18 -3.84 9.46
CA ASP A 71 18.13 -4.92 9.67
C ASP A 71 17.59 -6.24 9.12
N VAL A 72 18.37 -6.86 8.23
CA VAL A 72 17.96 -8.07 7.50
C VAL A 72 18.65 -9.27 8.13
N VAL A 73 17.89 -10.03 8.92
CA VAL A 73 18.36 -11.17 9.71
C VAL A 73 17.88 -12.52 9.14
N PRO A 74 18.50 -13.65 9.52
CA PRO A 74 18.02 -14.97 9.12
C PRO A 74 16.57 -15.24 9.58
N PRO A 75 15.78 -16.02 8.82
CA PRO A 75 14.41 -16.36 9.22
C PRO A 75 14.33 -17.09 10.56
N ALA A 76 13.42 -16.67 11.43
CA ALA A 76 13.10 -17.31 12.70
C ALA A 76 11.62 -17.12 13.05
N ALA A 77 11.10 -17.92 13.98
CA ALA A 77 9.66 -17.95 14.31
C ALA A 77 9.11 -16.61 14.82
N ASN A 78 9.93 -15.85 15.56
CA ASN A 78 9.54 -14.57 16.18
C ASN A 78 9.97 -13.36 15.34
N ILE A 79 10.33 -13.55 14.06
CA ILE A 79 10.83 -12.48 13.20
C ILE A 79 9.89 -12.32 12.00
N PRO A 80 9.41 -11.10 11.69
CA PRO A 80 8.64 -10.84 10.48
C PRO A 80 9.39 -11.30 9.23
N ASN A 81 8.65 -11.83 8.25
CA ASN A 81 9.22 -12.30 6.99
C ASN A 81 8.57 -11.61 5.80
N LEU A 82 9.39 -11.01 4.95
CA LEU A 82 9.04 -10.67 3.58
C LEU A 82 9.48 -11.82 2.68
N HIS A 83 8.51 -12.53 2.12
CA HIS A 83 8.74 -13.58 1.14
C HIS A 83 8.38 -13.10 -0.26
N LEU A 84 9.36 -13.01 -1.17
CA LEU A 84 9.10 -12.71 -2.57
C LEU A 84 8.59 -13.98 -3.27
N LEU A 85 7.39 -13.94 -3.85
CA LEU A 85 6.74 -15.10 -4.48
C LEU A 85 7.10 -15.22 -5.96
N SER A 86 7.13 -14.10 -6.68
CA SER A 86 7.46 -14.06 -8.12
C SER A 86 7.72 -12.63 -8.59
N GLU A 87 8.44 -12.50 -9.70
CA GLU A 87 8.52 -11.29 -10.51
C GLU A 87 8.22 -11.61 -11.98
N GLY A 88 7.84 -10.61 -12.77
CA GLY A 88 7.76 -10.72 -14.22
C GLY A 88 7.63 -9.37 -14.91
N VAL A 89 8.09 -9.30 -16.15
CA VAL A 89 7.92 -8.15 -17.04
C VAL A 89 7.03 -8.56 -18.20
N GLY A 90 5.92 -7.85 -18.36
CA GLY A 90 5.05 -7.95 -19.53
C GLY A 90 5.31 -6.78 -20.48
N GLU A 91 5.08 -7.01 -21.77
CA GLU A 91 5.25 -6.00 -22.82
C GLU A 91 3.98 -5.88 -23.66
N ARG A 92 3.62 -4.67 -24.07
CA ARG A 92 2.61 -4.44 -25.12
C ARG A 92 2.92 -3.21 -25.96
N THR A 93 2.46 -3.21 -27.21
CA THR A 93 2.56 -2.05 -28.11
C THR A 93 1.48 -1.01 -27.78
N LEU A 94 1.90 0.25 -27.58
CA LEU A 94 0.99 1.38 -27.34
C LEU A 94 0.64 2.13 -28.62
N SER A 95 1.59 2.25 -29.55
CA SER A 95 1.39 2.98 -30.80
C SER A 95 2.15 2.35 -31.95
N LEU A 96 1.72 2.67 -33.16
CA LEU A 96 2.30 2.16 -34.41
C LEU A 96 2.82 3.31 -35.27
N TYR A 97 3.91 3.05 -36.00
CA TYR A 97 4.34 3.87 -37.13
C TYR A 97 3.39 3.70 -38.33
N GLN A 98 3.51 4.57 -39.32
CA GLN A 98 2.71 4.50 -40.57
C GLN A 98 2.84 3.17 -41.32
N ASN A 99 3.95 2.45 -41.11
CA ASN A 99 4.21 1.13 -41.68
C ASN A 99 3.72 -0.03 -40.78
N THR A 100 2.84 0.24 -39.80
CA THR A 100 2.24 -0.76 -38.89
C THR A 100 3.26 -1.44 -37.96
N ARG A 101 4.47 -0.90 -37.83
CA ARG A 101 5.44 -1.37 -36.83
C ARG A 101 5.21 -0.69 -35.49
N ALA A 102 5.58 -1.36 -34.39
CA ALA A 102 5.58 -0.75 -33.08
C ALA A 102 6.42 0.54 -33.07
N ALA A 103 5.85 1.62 -32.54
CA ALA A 103 6.51 2.90 -32.33
C ALA A 103 6.79 3.14 -30.85
N GLU A 104 5.82 2.80 -30.01
CA GLU A 104 5.95 2.89 -28.57
C GLU A 104 5.57 1.57 -27.93
N ILE A 105 6.40 1.14 -26.98
CA ILE A 105 6.24 -0.07 -26.21
C ILE A 105 6.02 0.30 -24.75
N GLU A 106 5.07 -0.36 -24.11
CA GLU A 106 4.87 -0.33 -22.66
C GLU A 106 5.41 -1.60 -22.02
N LEU A 107 6.24 -1.41 -20.99
CA LEU A 107 6.68 -2.45 -20.08
C LEU A 107 5.88 -2.35 -18.80
N THR A 108 5.40 -3.49 -18.30
CA THR A 108 4.77 -3.61 -16.98
C THR A 108 5.51 -4.64 -16.15
N PHE A 109 6.23 -4.16 -15.15
CA PHE A 109 6.82 -4.99 -14.11
C PHE A 109 5.75 -5.35 -13.08
N ARG A 110 5.66 -6.61 -12.69
CA ARG A 110 4.79 -7.09 -11.61
C ARG A 110 5.60 -7.93 -10.64
N ALA A 111 5.38 -7.72 -9.35
CA ALA A 111 5.92 -8.56 -8.31
C ALA A 111 4.83 -8.95 -7.32
N SER A 112 4.82 -10.23 -6.93
CA SER A 112 3.96 -10.74 -5.86
C SER A 112 4.82 -11.13 -4.67
N TYR A 113 4.34 -10.82 -3.47
CA TYR A 113 5.08 -11.05 -2.24
C TYR A 113 4.12 -11.31 -1.07
N ARG A 114 4.62 -11.98 -0.04
CA ARG A 114 3.89 -12.24 1.20
C ARG A 114 4.62 -11.60 2.36
N VAL A 115 3.87 -10.94 3.23
CA VAL A 115 4.36 -10.42 4.50
C VAL A 115 3.77 -11.31 5.59
N THR A 116 4.63 -11.85 6.43
CA THR A 116 4.25 -12.66 7.59
C THR A 116 4.74 -11.94 8.83
N VAL A 117 3.83 -11.69 9.77
CA VAL A 117 4.14 -11.09 11.06
C VAL A 117 3.81 -12.13 12.13
N PRO A 118 4.73 -12.41 13.07
CA PRO A 118 4.44 -13.33 14.17
C PRO A 118 3.16 -12.88 14.90
N GLU A 119 2.35 -13.84 15.33
CA GLU A 119 1.08 -13.62 16.06
C GLU A 119 -0.06 -12.98 15.24
N LEU A 120 0.27 -12.13 14.25
CA LEU A 120 -0.69 -11.42 13.39
C LEU A 120 -0.97 -12.11 12.03
N GLY A 121 -0.30 -13.23 11.76
CA GLY A 121 -0.52 -14.04 10.56
C GLY A 121 0.21 -13.55 9.29
N SER A 122 -0.33 -13.88 8.11
CA SER A 122 0.33 -13.60 6.83
C SER A 122 -0.62 -13.09 5.77
N LYS A 123 -0.16 -12.13 4.96
CA LYS A 123 -0.95 -11.54 3.88
C LYS A 123 -0.13 -11.42 2.60
N THR A 124 -0.78 -11.73 1.48
CA THR A 124 -0.16 -11.71 0.15
C THR A 124 -0.58 -10.44 -0.59
N PHE A 125 0.38 -9.83 -1.27
CA PHE A 125 0.25 -8.57 -1.98
C PHE A 125 0.88 -8.66 -3.36
N SER A 126 0.54 -7.68 -4.19
CA SER A 126 1.17 -7.46 -5.48
C SER A 126 1.44 -5.98 -5.70
N THR A 127 2.55 -5.67 -6.35
CA THR A 127 2.87 -4.33 -6.85
C THR A 127 3.13 -4.39 -8.35
N SER A 128 2.86 -3.29 -9.04
CA SER A 128 3.19 -3.15 -10.45
C SER A 128 3.72 -1.77 -10.77
N VAL A 129 4.72 -1.72 -11.65
CA VAL A 129 5.29 -0.48 -12.19
C VAL A 129 5.18 -0.55 -13.70
N THR A 130 4.79 0.55 -14.33
CA THR A 130 4.64 0.65 -15.78
C THR A 130 5.50 1.79 -16.31
N ARG A 131 6.19 1.56 -17.43
CA ARG A 131 6.98 2.56 -18.16
C ARG A 131 6.79 2.33 -19.66
N SER A 132 6.88 3.39 -20.45
CA SER A 132 6.94 3.29 -21.91
C SER A 132 8.27 3.81 -22.46
N TYR A 133 8.64 3.32 -23.64
CA TYR A 133 9.78 3.80 -24.40
C TYR A 133 9.51 3.68 -25.90
N LEU A 134 10.27 4.42 -26.70
CA LEU A 134 10.16 4.41 -28.16
C LEU A 134 11.02 3.28 -28.76
N ASP A 135 10.44 2.51 -29.67
CA ASP A 135 11.20 1.52 -30.44
C ASP A 135 12.03 2.20 -31.54
N ASN A 136 13.15 1.59 -31.91
CA ASN A 136 13.90 1.98 -33.11
C ASN A 136 14.68 0.78 -33.67
N PRO A 137 14.24 0.22 -34.80
CA PRO A 137 14.87 -0.97 -35.38
C PRO A 137 16.25 -0.72 -35.96
N LEU A 138 16.58 0.52 -36.30
CA LEU A 138 17.92 0.88 -36.79
C LEU A 138 18.95 0.88 -35.66
N THR A 139 18.50 0.89 -34.40
CA THR A 139 19.34 0.92 -33.21
C THR A 139 18.92 -0.15 -32.20
N ALA A 140 18.57 -1.35 -32.69
CA ALA A 140 18.04 -2.43 -31.86
C ALA A 140 18.94 -2.79 -30.66
N LEU A 141 20.26 -2.75 -30.82
CA LEU A 141 21.20 -2.99 -29.71
C LEU A 141 21.08 -1.92 -28.61
N ALA A 142 21.05 -0.64 -29.00
CA ALA A 142 20.89 0.45 -28.04
C ALA A 142 19.52 0.37 -27.33
N LYS A 143 18.47 -0.03 -28.06
CA LYS A 143 17.13 -0.23 -27.49
C LYS A 143 17.05 -1.40 -26.53
N SER A 144 17.82 -2.48 -26.76
CA SER A 144 17.94 -3.57 -25.78
C SER A 144 18.56 -3.07 -24.48
N VAL A 145 19.64 -2.28 -24.55
CA VAL A 145 20.30 -1.72 -23.35
C VAL A 145 19.40 -0.73 -22.62
N GLU A 146 18.68 0.12 -23.35
CA GLU A 146 17.67 1.03 -22.78
C GLU A 146 16.58 0.25 -22.05
N ARG A 147 16.04 -0.81 -22.67
CA ARG A 147 15.03 -1.68 -22.04
C ARG A 147 15.56 -2.30 -20.74
N ASP A 148 16.75 -2.89 -20.77
CA ASP A 148 17.33 -3.53 -19.59
C ASP A 148 17.52 -2.53 -18.44
N MET A 149 17.93 -1.29 -18.76
CA MET A 149 18.02 -0.20 -17.79
C MET A 149 16.65 0.18 -17.22
N ILE A 150 15.63 0.32 -18.07
CA ILE A 150 14.27 0.63 -17.64
C ILE A 150 13.72 -0.46 -16.73
N GLU A 151 13.90 -1.74 -17.06
CA GLU A 151 13.47 -2.85 -16.21
C GLU A 151 14.12 -2.80 -14.82
N ASP A 152 15.42 -2.51 -14.76
CA ASP A 152 16.14 -2.37 -13.50
C ASP A 152 15.67 -1.17 -12.67
N GLU A 153 15.32 -0.05 -13.30
CA GLU A 153 14.66 1.07 -12.63
C GLU A 153 13.28 0.68 -12.10
N MET A 154 12.50 -0.05 -12.90
CA MET A 154 11.16 -0.52 -12.51
C MET A 154 11.22 -1.45 -11.29
N ARG A 155 12.20 -2.37 -11.24
CA ARG A 155 12.47 -3.23 -10.08
C ARG A 155 12.79 -2.42 -8.82
N LYS A 156 13.66 -1.40 -8.92
CA LYS A 156 13.98 -0.50 -7.80
C LYS A 156 12.75 0.26 -7.31
N LEU A 157 11.95 0.79 -8.24
CA LEU A 157 10.71 1.49 -7.91
C LEU A 157 9.70 0.56 -7.22
N ALA A 158 9.56 -0.68 -7.70
CA ALA A 158 8.70 -1.69 -7.09
C ALA A 158 9.15 -2.04 -5.67
N ALA A 159 10.45 -2.29 -5.46
CA ALA A 159 11.00 -2.53 -4.13
C ALA A 159 10.69 -1.36 -3.16
N SER A 160 10.85 -0.13 -3.63
CA SER A 160 10.52 1.08 -2.87
C SER A 160 9.02 1.17 -2.55
N GLN A 161 8.14 0.75 -3.47
CA GLN A 161 6.69 0.68 -3.23
C GLN A 161 6.35 -0.38 -2.17
N ILE A 162 6.99 -1.55 -2.21
CA ILE A 162 6.78 -2.63 -1.25
C ILE A 162 7.10 -2.15 0.17
N ILE A 163 8.25 -1.50 0.40
CA ILE A 163 8.59 -0.94 1.73
C ILE A 163 7.51 0.02 2.22
N ARG A 164 7.06 0.95 1.37
CA ARG A 164 6.00 1.91 1.74
C ARG A 164 4.67 1.24 2.06
N GLN A 165 4.34 0.14 1.37
CA GLN A 165 3.14 -0.63 1.66
C GLN A 165 3.28 -1.41 2.98
N MET A 166 4.45 -1.98 3.26
CA MET A 166 4.73 -2.65 4.54
C MET A 166 4.63 -1.70 5.73
N ALA A 167 5.09 -0.46 5.61
CA ALA A 167 4.97 0.54 6.67
C ALA A 167 3.52 0.88 7.07
N ARG A 168 2.53 0.61 6.21
CA ARG A 168 1.09 0.81 6.51
C ARG A 168 0.40 -0.44 7.05
N LEU A 169 0.99 -1.60 6.76
CA LEU A 169 0.38 -2.92 6.92
C LEU A 169 0.06 -3.24 8.38
N LYS A 170 0.87 -2.78 9.34
CA LYS A 170 0.59 -2.96 10.77
C LYS A 170 -0.73 -2.29 11.17
N ALA A 171 -0.90 -1.02 10.81
CA ALA A 171 -2.13 -0.28 11.12
C ALA A 171 -3.37 -0.96 10.52
N ASP A 172 -3.22 -1.58 9.35
CA ASP A 172 -4.30 -2.31 8.68
C ASP A 172 -4.55 -3.71 9.29
N ILE A 173 -3.52 -4.41 9.77
CA ILE A 173 -3.68 -5.74 10.39
C ILE A 173 -4.32 -5.60 11.77
N GLU A 174 -3.82 -4.69 12.62
CA GLU A 174 -4.42 -4.43 13.95
C GLU A 174 -5.89 -4.00 13.82
N ALA A 175 -6.21 -3.14 12.84
CA ALA A 175 -7.59 -2.70 12.62
C ALA A 175 -8.48 -3.83 12.10
N ASN A 176 -7.96 -4.75 11.26
CA ASN A 176 -8.75 -5.84 10.71
C ASN A 176 -8.99 -6.97 11.74
N GLU A 177 -8.01 -7.32 12.58
CA GLU A 177 -8.20 -8.33 13.63
C GLU A 177 -9.27 -7.90 14.63
N LEU A 178 -9.29 -6.62 15.04
CA LEU A 178 -10.35 -6.08 15.89
C LEU A 178 -11.74 -6.17 15.23
N LEU A 179 -11.83 -5.97 13.92
CA LEU A 179 -13.08 -6.10 13.18
C LEU A 179 -13.54 -7.56 13.03
N GLU A 180 -12.60 -8.49 12.84
CA GLU A 180 -12.88 -9.93 12.76
C GLU A 180 -13.31 -10.47 14.14
N GLU A 181 -12.65 -10.06 15.22
CA GLU A 181 -13.03 -10.40 16.61
C GLU A 181 -14.40 -9.82 16.99
N GLU A 182 -14.69 -8.57 16.63
CA GLU A 182 -16.00 -7.94 16.84
C GLU A 182 -17.11 -8.68 16.08
N GLN A 183 -16.85 -9.08 14.82
CA GLN A 183 -17.81 -9.87 14.04
C GLN A 183 -18.03 -11.25 14.64
N GLU A 184 -16.98 -11.94 15.09
CA GLU A 184 -17.10 -13.25 15.71
C GLU A 184 -17.83 -13.16 17.06
N ALA A 185 -17.62 -12.10 17.84
CA ALA A 185 -18.34 -11.85 19.07
C ALA A 185 -19.83 -11.57 18.82
N LEU A 186 -20.17 -10.77 17.80
CA LEU A 186 -21.54 -10.48 17.40
C LEU A 186 -22.26 -11.74 16.91
N LEU A 187 -21.58 -12.59 16.12
CA LEU A 187 -22.10 -13.87 15.66
C LEU A 187 -22.39 -14.83 16.82
N LYS A 188 -21.48 -14.92 17.82
CA LYS A 188 -21.70 -15.74 19.03
C LYS A 188 -22.88 -15.25 19.87
N VAL A 189 -23.03 -13.93 20.01
CA VAL A 189 -24.17 -13.32 20.71
C VAL A 189 -25.49 -13.61 19.97
N GLU A 190 -25.47 -13.53 18.64
CA GLU A 190 -26.63 -13.82 17.80
C GLU A 190 -27.02 -15.32 17.88
N GLU A 191 -26.06 -16.25 17.80
CA GLU A 191 -26.31 -17.69 17.97
C GLU A 191 -26.88 -18.04 19.36
N GLU A 192 -26.34 -17.45 20.44
CA GLU A 192 -26.88 -17.62 21.79
C GLU A 192 -28.32 -17.09 21.90
N GLN A 193 -28.63 -15.97 21.25
CA GLN A 193 -30.00 -15.44 21.18
C GLN A 193 -30.98 -16.37 20.44
N TYR A 194 -30.56 -16.99 19.34
CA TYR A 194 -31.39 -18.00 18.65
C TYR A 194 -31.58 -19.26 19.48
N ARG A 195 -30.53 -19.70 20.21
CA ARG A 195 -30.61 -20.86 21.11
C ARG A 195 -31.56 -20.62 22.28
N VAL A 196 -31.51 -19.45 22.91
CA VAL A 196 -32.44 -19.12 24.02
C VAL A 196 -33.89 -19.05 23.54
N LYS A 197 -34.16 -18.47 22.36
CA LYS A 197 -35.53 -18.39 21.80
C LYS A 197 -36.11 -19.74 21.41
N THR A 198 -35.28 -20.71 21.01
CA THR A 198 -35.74 -22.06 20.66
C THR A 198 -36.11 -22.87 21.90
N PHE A 199 -35.35 -22.76 23.00
CA PHE A 199 -35.70 -23.39 24.29
C PHE A 199 -37.06 -22.90 24.83
N TYR A 200 -37.32 -21.59 24.82
CA TYR A 200 -38.64 -21.06 25.24
C TYR A 200 -39.80 -21.40 24.27
N ALA A 201 -39.51 -21.77 23.03
CA ALA A 201 -40.52 -22.18 22.05
C ALA A 201 -40.91 -23.66 22.18
N GLU A 202 -39.97 -24.53 22.60
CA GLU A 202 -40.24 -25.96 22.88
C GLU A 202 -41.05 -26.16 24.18
N ASP A 203 -40.80 -25.36 25.21
CA ASP A 203 -41.56 -25.43 26.47
C ASP A 203 -43.00 -24.89 26.35
N ALA A 204 -43.29 -24.09 25.33
CA ALA A 204 -44.62 -23.51 25.08
C ALA A 204 -45.58 -24.46 24.33
N GLN A 205 -45.12 -25.61 23.82
CA GLN A 205 -45.93 -26.58 23.07
C GLN A 205 -46.38 -27.80 23.91
N GLY A 206 -46.07 -27.81 25.20
CA GLY A 206 -46.45 -28.86 26.14
C GLY A 206 -47.75 -28.62 26.91
N ASN A 207 -48.82 -28.09 26.30
CA ASN A 207 -50.17 -28.23 26.90
C ASN A 207 -51.30 -28.03 25.87
N VAL A 208 -51.60 -29.07 25.09
CA VAL A 208 -52.91 -29.20 24.42
C VAL A 208 -53.48 -30.57 24.78
N THR A 209 -54.28 -30.59 25.84
CA THR A 209 -55.14 -31.71 26.24
C THR A 209 -56.13 -32.04 25.12
N SER A 210 -56.09 -33.29 24.64
CA SER A 210 -57.07 -33.84 23.71
C SER A 210 -58.38 -34.17 24.45
N GLU A 211 -59.40 -33.32 24.30
CA GLU A 211 -60.79 -33.73 24.50
C GLU A 211 -61.31 -34.35 23.19
N VAL A 212 -61.65 -35.63 23.25
CA VAL A 212 -62.33 -36.39 22.19
C VAL A 212 -63.83 -36.30 22.44
N PRO A 213 -64.67 -35.78 21.53
CA PRO A 213 -66.09 -36.03 21.59
C PRO A 213 -66.46 -37.27 20.76
N ALA A 214 -67.15 -38.19 21.41
CA ALA A 214 -67.87 -39.29 20.77
C ALA A 214 -69.13 -38.75 20.09
N ASN A 215 -69.22 -38.91 18.77
CA ASN A 215 -70.25 -39.68 18.05
C ASN A 215 -69.98 -39.62 16.54
#